data_AF-A0A2N2JZ99-F1
#
_entry.id   AF-A0A2N2JZ99-F1
#
_cell.length_a   1.000
_cell.length_b   1.000
_cell.length_c   1.000
_cell.angle_alpha   90.00
_cell.angle_beta   90.00
_cell.angle_gamma   90.00
#
_symmetry.space_group_name_H-M   'P 1'
#
loop_
_entity.id
_entity.type
_entity.pdbx_description
1 polymer ?
#
loop_
_entity_poly.entity_id
_entity_poly.type
_entity_poly.pdbx_seq_one_letter_code
_entity_poly.pdbx_strand_id
1 'polypeptide(L)'
;MTKETNTNQKAARQRALNRINLLSSILVFGTGLILFTQFHVVENPYPTEWYGLEKSIWLIIHQLSAIAFFIGLILHIQLHWKYLKTVIRRWSSNLPKKTRSKIRMQILFLLVTVVVLTTGFYPWIAMPGATIQMERYDLWIDIHNQAGLLYLVGMSVHIIRRWRWIFRFTKGTQHSIKRYPAKMQQKT
;
A
#
# COMPACT_ATOMS: atom_id res chain seq x y z
N MET A 1 -18.09 11.35 28.26
CA MET A 1 -16.92 11.07 27.40
C MET A 1 -17.22 11.62 26.01
N THR A 2 -16.55 12.69 25.59
CA THR A 2 -17.03 13.64 24.57
C THR A 2 -16.69 13.23 23.13
N LYS A 3 -17.48 13.68 22.16
CA LYS A 3 -17.33 13.43 20.71
C LYS A 3 -15.89 13.63 20.18
N GLU A 4 -15.13 14.56 20.77
CA GLU A 4 -13.73 14.81 20.42
C GLU A 4 -12.79 13.64 20.72
N THR A 5 -12.92 12.96 21.86
CA THR A 5 -12.04 11.84 22.23
C THR A 5 -12.18 10.69 21.22
N ASN A 6 -13.40 10.41 20.77
CA ASN A 6 -13.70 9.39 19.76
C ASN A 6 -13.11 9.74 18.39
N THR A 7 -13.10 11.02 17.98
CA THR A 7 -12.52 11.43 16.70
C THR A 7 -11.00 11.31 16.67
N ASN A 8 -10.33 11.68 17.77
CA ASN A 8 -8.88 11.59 17.90
C ASN A 8 -8.39 10.14 17.92
N GLN A 9 -9.09 9.26 18.65
CA GLN A 9 -8.80 7.83 18.67
C GLN A 9 -8.97 7.19 17.28
N LYS A 10 -10.04 7.53 16.56
CA LYS A 10 -10.25 7.06 15.18
C LYS A 10 -9.11 7.48 14.27
N ALA A 11 -8.70 8.74 14.29
CA ALA A 11 -7.59 9.23 13.48
C ALA A 11 -6.25 8.55 13.83
N ALA A 12 -5.99 8.26 15.11
CA ALA A 12 -4.81 7.53 15.54
C ALA A 12 -4.78 6.09 14.99
N ARG A 13 -5.92 5.38 15.07
CA ARG A 13 -6.05 4.02 14.50
C ARG A 13 -5.82 4.00 12.99
N GLN A 14 -6.35 4.98 12.26
CA GLN A 14 -6.11 5.09 10.81
C GLN A 14 -4.63 5.29 10.48
N ARG A 15 -3.92 6.12 11.27
CA ARG A 15 -2.47 6.33 11.10
C ARG A 15 -1.66 5.07 11.45
N ALA A 16 -2.07 4.32 12.47
CA ALA A 16 -1.42 3.05 12.83
C ALA A 16 -1.56 2.04 11.68
N LEU A 17 -2.78 1.85 11.16
CA LEU A 17 -3.03 0.96 10.02
C LEU A 17 -2.23 1.36 8.78
N ASN A 18 -2.18 2.66 8.44
CA ASN A 18 -1.40 3.12 7.30
C ASN A 18 0.12 2.87 7.47
N ARG A 19 0.65 2.94 8.69
CA ARG A 19 2.05 2.62 8.97
C ARG A 19 2.33 1.12 8.90
N ILE A 20 1.44 0.29 9.43
CA ILE A 20 1.53 -1.17 9.31
C ILE A 20 1.51 -1.58 7.83
N ASN A 21 0.59 -1.02 7.04
CA ASN A 21 0.50 -1.30 5.62
C ASN A 21 1.72 -0.81 4.84
N LEU A 22 2.33 0.31 5.26
CA LEU A 22 3.58 0.76 4.67
C LEU A 22 4.69 -0.25 4.93
N LEU A 23 4.85 -0.73 6.17
CA LEU A 23 5.87 -1.71 6.52
C LEU A 23 5.67 -3.04 5.79
N SER A 24 4.44 -3.57 5.76
CA SER A 24 4.15 -4.81 5.01
C SER A 24 4.35 -4.64 3.50
N SER A 25 4.03 -3.45 2.96
CA SER A 25 4.32 -3.16 1.55
C SER A 25 5.82 -3.19 1.24
N ILE A 26 6.66 -2.58 2.09
CA ILE A 26 8.11 -2.60 1.91
C ILE A 26 8.64 -4.03 1.94
N LEU A 27 8.14 -4.86 2.86
CA LEU A 27 8.57 -6.25 2.98
C LEU A 27 8.19 -7.10 1.76
N VAL A 28 6.94 -7.03 1.29
CA VAL A 28 6.48 -7.83 0.13
C VAL A 28 7.14 -7.40 -1.17
N PHE A 29 7.33 -6.09 -1.38
CA PHE A 29 8.05 -5.60 -2.55
C PHE A 29 9.54 -5.90 -2.48
N GLY A 30 10.17 -5.77 -1.31
CA GLY A 30 11.59 -6.07 -1.13
C GLY A 30 11.88 -7.55 -1.42
N THR A 31 11.10 -8.45 -0.83
CA THR A 31 11.23 -9.89 -1.07
C THR A 31 10.88 -10.27 -2.51
N GLY A 32 9.86 -9.64 -3.12
CA GLY A 32 9.52 -9.84 -4.52
C GLY A 32 10.62 -9.37 -5.48
N LEU A 33 11.27 -8.24 -5.20
CA LEU A 33 12.41 -7.75 -5.97
C LEU A 33 13.64 -8.65 -5.85
N ILE A 34 13.87 -9.25 -4.68
CA ILE A 34 14.92 -10.26 -4.51
C ILE A 34 14.61 -11.49 -5.36
N LEU A 35 13.38 -12.02 -5.27
CA LEU A 35 12.93 -13.13 -6.11
C LEU A 35 13.07 -12.84 -7.60
N PHE A 36 12.70 -11.63 -8.03
CA PHE A 36 12.82 -11.22 -9.42
C PHE A 36 14.28 -11.08 -9.87
N THR A 37 15.09 -10.28 -9.17
CA THR A 37 16.43 -9.91 -9.64
C THR A 37 17.49 -10.96 -9.39
N GLN A 38 17.35 -11.80 -8.35
CA GLN A 38 18.36 -12.79 -7.98
C GLN A 38 18.02 -14.20 -8.48
N PHE A 39 16.74 -14.51 -8.71
CA PHE A 39 16.31 -15.87 -9.02
C PHE A 39 15.52 -16.01 -10.33
N HIS A 40 15.00 -14.92 -10.91
CA HIS A 40 14.20 -14.96 -12.15
C HIS A 40 14.93 -14.37 -13.36
N VAL A 41 15.57 -13.20 -13.20
CA VAL A 41 16.24 -12.48 -14.30
C VAL A 41 17.68 -12.94 -14.52
N VAL A 42 18.30 -13.60 -13.55
CA VAL A 42 19.70 -14.04 -13.64
C VAL A 42 19.85 -15.14 -14.69
N GLU A 43 20.90 -15.03 -15.51
CA GLU A 43 21.26 -16.00 -16.53
C GLU A 43 21.80 -17.31 -15.94
N ASN A 44 21.69 -18.40 -16.71
CA ASN A 44 22.05 -19.75 -16.30
C ASN A 44 23.55 -19.85 -15.91
N PRO A 45 23.92 -20.55 -14.83
CA PRO A 45 23.06 -21.30 -13.91
C PRO A 45 22.28 -20.42 -12.95
N TYR A 46 20.99 -20.72 -12.80
CA TYR A 46 20.13 -20.02 -11.87
C TYR A 46 20.65 -20.19 -10.43
N PRO A 47 20.87 -19.09 -9.69
CA PRO A 47 21.24 -19.17 -8.28
C PRO A 47 20.19 -19.95 -7.49
N THR A 48 20.63 -20.85 -6.61
CA THR A 48 19.74 -21.57 -5.69
C THR A 48 19.63 -20.88 -4.33
N GLU A 49 20.56 -19.99 -4.01
CA GLU A 49 20.63 -19.24 -2.76
C GLU A 49 21.05 -17.78 -2.95
N TRP A 50 20.67 -16.94 -1.99
CA TRP A 50 21.12 -15.55 -1.89
C TRP A 50 21.31 -15.19 -0.42
N TYR A 51 22.51 -14.71 -0.05
CA TYR A 51 22.95 -14.50 1.34
C TYR A 51 22.79 -15.74 2.24
N GLY A 52 23.11 -16.93 1.72
CA GLY A 52 23.03 -18.19 2.48
C GLY A 52 21.61 -18.66 2.79
N LEU A 53 20.59 -18.05 2.17
CA LEU A 53 19.21 -18.50 2.22
C LEU A 53 18.77 -19.01 0.85
N GLU A 54 18.18 -20.19 0.81
CA GLU A 54 17.65 -20.80 -0.40
C GLU A 54 16.50 -19.99 -1.01
N LYS A 55 16.30 -20.11 -2.33
CA LYS A 55 15.15 -19.56 -3.06
C LYS A 55 13.81 -19.93 -2.42
N SER A 56 13.71 -21.16 -1.90
CA SER A 56 12.52 -21.69 -1.20
C SER A 56 12.17 -20.84 0.02
N ILE A 57 13.17 -20.45 0.82
CA ILE A 57 13.02 -19.62 2.01
C ILE A 57 12.57 -18.22 1.60
N TRP A 58 13.21 -17.62 0.59
CA TRP A 58 12.81 -16.31 0.07
C TRP A 58 11.36 -16.30 -0.44
N LEU A 59 10.93 -17.38 -1.10
CA LEU A 59 9.56 -17.55 -1.55
C LEU A 59 8.57 -17.62 -0.37
N ILE A 60 8.91 -18.37 0.68
CA ILE A 60 8.08 -18.45 1.90
C ILE A 60 7.95 -17.07 2.55
N ILE A 61 9.06 -16.34 2.71
CA ILE A 61 9.03 -14.99 3.29
C ILE A 61 8.16 -14.06 2.43
N HIS A 62 8.28 -14.14 1.10
CA HIS A 62 7.46 -13.36 0.18
C HIS A 62 5.96 -13.68 0.37
N GLN A 63 5.59 -14.96 0.38
CA GLN A 63 4.20 -15.40 0.58
C GLN A 63 3.61 -14.94 1.93
N LEU A 64 4.36 -15.09 3.03
CA LEU A 64 3.92 -14.64 4.35
C LEU A 64 3.77 -13.11 4.40
N SER A 65 4.70 -12.38 3.80
CA SER A 65 4.61 -10.92 3.70
C SER A 65 3.44 -10.47 2.82
N ALA A 66 3.12 -11.22 1.76
CA ALA A 66 1.97 -10.99 0.89
C ALA A 66 0.65 -11.21 1.63
N ILE A 67 0.53 -12.23 2.48
CA ILE A 67 -0.65 -12.40 3.36
C ILE A 67 -0.82 -11.18 4.28
N ALA A 68 0.25 -10.77 4.97
CA ALA A 68 0.20 -9.63 5.88
C ALA A 68 -0.20 -8.33 5.15
N PHE A 69 0.37 -8.11 3.95
CA PHE A 69 0.00 -6.99 3.10
C PHE A 69 -1.46 -7.07 2.64
N PHE A 70 -1.95 -8.24 2.22
CA PHE A 70 -3.30 -8.44 1.74
C PHE A 70 -4.36 -8.17 2.83
N ILE A 71 -4.13 -8.66 4.06
CA ILE A 71 -4.98 -8.35 5.21
C ILE A 71 -5.00 -6.83 5.45
N GLY A 72 -3.83 -6.19 5.45
CA GLY A 72 -3.70 -4.75 5.58
C GLY A 72 -4.45 -3.97 4.50
N LEU A 73 -4.39 -4.44 3.25
CA LEU A 73 -5.09 -3.87 2.11
C LEU A 73 -6.61 -3.96 2.27
N ILE A 74 -7.14 -5.12 2.69
CA ILE A 74 -8.57 -5.29 2.97
C ILE A 74 -9.02 -4.27 4.02
N LEU A 75 -8.31 -4.17 5.14
CA LEU A 75 -8.61 -3.23 6.20
C LEU A 75 -8.55 -1.77 5.72
N HIS A 76 -7.58 -1.44 4.85
CA HIS A 76 -7.46 -0.12 4.24
C HIS A 76 -8.65 0.20 3.32
N ILE A 77 -9.05 -0.75 2.48
CA ILE A 77 -10.20 -0.59 1.57
C ILE A 77 -11.50 -0.42 2.38
N GLN A 78 -11.71 -1.24 3.40
CA GLN A 78 -12.88 -1.14 4.28
C GLN A 78 -12.97 0.24 4.95
N LEU A 79 -11.83 0.73 5.47
CA LEU A 79 -11.75 2.05 6.10
C LEU A 79 -12.06 3.19 5.12
N HIS A 80 -11.67 3.04 3.86
CA HIS A 80 -11.83 4.03 2.81
C HIS A 80 -12.96 3.71 1.83
N TRP A 81 -13.89 2.81 2.19
CA TRP A 81 -14.93 2.29 1.30
C TRP A 81 -15.79 3.40 0.66
N LYS A 82 -16.19 4.41 1.44
CA LYS A 82 -16.95 5.57 0.94
C LYS A 82 -16.19 6.36 -0.13
N TYR A 83 -14.87 6.49 0.04
CA TYR A 83 -14.01 7.16 -0.94
C TYR A 83 -13.89 6.32 -2.21
N LEU A 84 -13.67 5.01 -2.08
CA LEU A 84 -13.58 4.10 -3.22
C LEU A 84 -14.86 4.12 -4.07
N LYS A 85 -16.05 4.03 -3.45
CA LYS A 85 -17.34 4.18 -4.15
C LYS A 85 -17.45 5.50 -4.91
N THR A 86 -16.93 6.59 -4.33
CA THR A 86 -16.91 7.90 -4.98
C THR A 86 -16.00 7.92 -6.20
N VAL A 87 -14.82 7.31 -6.11
CA VAL A 87 -13.87 7.19 -7.23
C VAL A 87 -14.51 6.40 -8.39
N ILE A 88 -15.12 5.25 -8.08
CA ILE A 88 -15.77 4.38 -9.08
C ILE A 88 -16.94 5.12 -9.76
N ARG A 89 -17.85 5.72 -8.98
CA ARG A 89 -19.01 6.44 -9.54
C ARG A 89 -18.61 7.62 -10.42
N ARG A 90 -17.50 8.29 -10.09
CA ARG A 90 -17.05 9.50 -10.79
C ARG A 90 -16.15 9.24 -11.99
N TRP A 91 -15.82 7.98 -12.30
CA TRP A 91 -14.95 7.64 -13.44
C TRP A 91 -15.54 8.06 -14.79
N SER A 92 -16.85 7.88 -14.98
CA SER A 92 -17.57 8.23 -16.21
C SER A 92 -18.18 9.65 -16.20
N SER A 93 -18.03 10.39 -15.11
CA SER A 93 -18.61 11.72 -14.98
C SER A 93 -17.82 12.79 -15.75
N ASN A 94 -18.52 13.79 -16.29
CA ASN A 94 -17.88 14.93 -16.95
C ASN A 94 -17.23 15.86 -15.91
N LEU A 95 -15.97 15.57 -15.54
CA LEU A 95 -15.22 16.30 -14.54
C LEU A 95 -14.11 17.16 -15.15
N PRO A 96 -13.68 18.24 -14.47
CA PRO A 96 -12.50 19.01 -14.85
C PRO A 96 -11.28 18.10 -15.06
N LYS A 97 -10.45 18.42 -16.07
CA LYS A 97 -9.31 17.59 -16.52
C LYS A 97 -8.42 17.11 -15.38
N LYS A 98 -8.08 18.00 -14.43
CA LYS A 98 -7.25 17.70 -13.25
C LYS A 98 -7.86 16.64 -12.34
N THR A 99 -9.17 16.71 -12.10
CA THR A 99 -9.89 15.76 -11.25
C THR A 99 -10.06 14.42 -11.96
N ARG A 100 -10.37 14.45 -13.25
CA ARG A 100 -10.49 13.25 -14.10
C ARG A 100 -9.20 12.45 -14.14
N SER A 101 -8.06 13.11 -14.36
CA SER A 101 -6.74 12.44 -14.34
C SER A 101 -6.44 11.77 -13.00
N LYS A 102 -6.74 12.43 -11.88
CA LYS A 102 -6.55 11.83 -10.54
C LYS A 102 -7.41 10.58 -10.34
N ILE A 103 -8.69 10.63 -10.71
CA ILE A 103 -9.59 9.48 -10.62
C ILE A 103 -9.09 8.36 -11.53
N ARG A 104 -8.63 8.69 -12.74
CA ARG A 104 -8.10 7.71 -13.69
C ARG A 104 -6.91 6.95 -13.14
N MET A 105 -5.94 7.67 -12.57
CA MET A 105 -4.77 7.06 -11.93
C MET A 105 -5.13 6.16 -10.75
N GLN A 106 -6.15 6.53 -9.94
CA GLN A 106 -6.59 5.69 -8.83
C GLN A 106 -7.23 4.38 -9.31
N ILE A 107 -8.01 4.44 -10.39
CA ILE A 107 -8.63 3.24 -10.98
C ILE A 107 -7.60 2.36 -11.67
N LEU A 108 -6.66 2.94 -12.43
CA LEU A 108 -5.56 2.18 -13.01
C LEU A 108 -4.75 1.48 -11.90
N PHE A 109 -4.43 2.20 -10.82
CA PHE A 109 -3.73 1.62 -9.69
C PHE A 109 -4.52 0.47 -9.03
N LEU A 110 -5.83 0.61 -8.89
CA LEU A 110 -6.70 -0.47 -8.40
C LEU A 110 -6.71 -1.69 -9.33
N LEU A 111 -6.78 -1.48 -10.64
CA LEU A 111 -6.75 -2.58 -11.62
C LEU A 111 -5.42 -3.32 -11.57
N VAL A 112 -4.30 -2.60 -11.54
CA VAL A 112 -2.96 -3.20 -11.38
C VAL A 112 -2.87 -3.96 -10.05
N THR A 113 -3.44 -3.43 -8.96
CA THR A 113 -3.51 -4.14 -7.68
C THR A 113 -4.22 -5.49 -7.83
N VAL A 114 -5.36 -5.52 -8.51
CA VAL A 114 -6.12 -6.76 -8.74
C VAL A 114 -5.31 -7.74 -9.57
N VAL A 115 -4.69 -7.29 -10.66
CA VAL A 115 -3.86 -8.15 -11.52
C VAL A 115 -2.70 -8.77 -10.74
N VAL A 116 -1.94 -8.00 -9.98
CA VAL A 116 -0.81 -8.51 -9.17
C VAL A 116 -1.27 -9.53 -8.14
N LEU A 117 -2.36 -9.22 -7.42
CA LEU A 117 -2.88 -10.15 -6.41
C LEU A 117 -3.38 -11.44 -7.05
N THR A 118 -4.16 -11.36 -8.13
CA THR A 118 -4.65 -12.55 -8.82
C THR A 118 -3.51 -13.39 -9.38
N THR A 119 -2.56 -12.77 -10.08
CA THR A 119 -1.43 -13.48 -10.69
C THR A 119 -0.44 -14.06 -9.68
N GLY A 120 -0.38 -13.52 -8.46
CA GLY A 120 0.43 -14.08 -7.37
C GLY A 120 -0.28 -15.18 -6.57
N PHE A 121 -1.53 -14.94 -6.16
CA PHE A 121 -2.28 -15.89 -5.33
C PHE A 121 -2.83 -17.07 -6.13
N TYR A 122 -3.19 -16.87 -7.41
CA TYR A 122 -3.78 -17.93 -8.22
C TYR A 122 -2.82 -19.12 -8.43
N PRO A 123 -1.57 -18.93 -8.89
CA PRO A 123 -0.63 -20.04 -8.99
C PRO A 123 -0.34 -20.69 -7.63
N TRP A 124 -0.29 -19.90 -6.56
CA TRP A 124 -0.03 -20.42 -5.22
C TRP A 124 -1.15 -21.34 -4.71
N ILE A 125 -2.42 -20.96 -4.91
CA ILE A 125 -3.57 -21.70 -4.37
C ILE A 125 -4.04 -22.80 -5.33
N ALA A 126 -4.13 -22.50 -6.62
CA ALA A 126 -4.74 -23.39 -7.61
C ALA A 126 -3.72 -24.37 -8.23
N MET A 127 -2.42 -24.13 -8.03
CA MET A 127 -1.35 -24.95 -8.63
C MET A 127 -0.24 -25.27 -7.60
N PRO A 128 -0.56 -25.97 -6.50
CA PRO A 128 0.44 -26.34 -5.49
C PRO A 128 1.52 -27.25 -6.10
N GLY A 129 2.80 -26.88 -5.95
CA GLY A 129 3.95 -27.59 -6.52
C GLY A 129 4.49 -26.98 -7.84
N ALA A 130 3.77 -26.04 -8.44
CA ALA A 130 4.19 -25.33 -9.66
C ALA A 130 5.32 -24.31 -9.46
N THR A 131 5.67 -23.98 -8.22
CA THR A 131 6.38 -22.73 -7.89
C THR A 131 7.90 -22.79 -7.99
N ILE A 132 8.50 -23.95 -8.29
CA ILE A 132 9.96 -24.11 -8.12
C ILE A 132 10.70 -24.56 -9.40
N GLN A 133 10.11 -25.35 -10.32
CA GLN A 133 10.92 -26.07 -11.33
C GLN A 133 10.30 -26.30 -12.71
N MET A 134 9.12 -25.75 -13.03
CA MET A 134 8.40 -26.16 -14.24
C MET A 134 8.14 -24.98 -15.20
N GLU A 135 8.68 -25.09 -16.41
CA GLU A 135 8.57 -24.14 -17.53
C GLU A 135 7.12 -23.79 -17.93
N ARG A 136 6.13 -24.60 -17.53
CA ARG A 136 4.71 -24.37 -17.86
C ARG A 136 4.10 -23.17 -17.12
N TYR A 137 4.80 -22.57 -16.16
CA TYR A 137 4.26 -21.56 -15.25
C TYR A 137 4.81 -20.15 -15.49
N ASP A 138 5.73 -20.00 -16.45
CA ASP A 138 6.40 -18.74 -16.76
C ASP A 138 5.42 -17.61 -17.06
N LEU A 139 4.31 -17.88 -17.77
CA LEU A 139 3.34 -16.83 -18.11
C LEU A 139 2.74 -16.12 -16.88
N TRP A 140 2.27 -16.86 -15.87
CA TRP A 140 1.65 -16.25 -14.68
C TRP A 140 2.67 -15.50 -13.83
N ILE A 141 3.87 -16.07 -13.70
CA ILE A 141 4.98 -15.48 -12.95
C ILE A 141 5.49 -14.23 -13.67
N ASP A 142 5.60 -14.25 -14.99
CA ASP A 142 6.02 -13.12 -15.80
C ASP A 142 5.00 -11.99 -15.75
N ILE A 143 3.71 -12.31 -15.89
CA ILE A 143 2.65 -11.30 -15.72
C ILE A 143 2.71 -10.75 -14.29
N HIS A 144 2.89 -11.60 -13.27
CA HIS A 144 3.02 -11.16 -11.88
C HIS A 144 4.22 -10.22 -11.69
N ASN A 145 5.37 -10.55 -12.26
CA ASN A 145 6.59 -9.74 -12.19
C ASN A 145 6.41 -8.39 -12.89
N GLN A 146 5.90 -8.39 -14.13
CA GLN A 146 5.64 -7.16 -14.89
C GLN A 146 4.60 -6.28 -14.21
N ALA A 147 3.47 -6.85 -13.80
CA ALA A 147 2.44 -6.14 -13.06
C ALA A 147 2.96 -5.66 -11.69
N GLY A 148 3.82 -6.45 -11.05
CA GLY A 148 4.47 -6.15 -9.77
C GLY A 148 5.38 -4.93 -9.85
N LEU A 149 6.18 -4.81 -10.92
CA LEU A 149 6.99 -3.62 -11.19
C LEU A 149 6.12 -2.37 -11.41
N LEU A 150 5.05 -2.50 -12.20
CA LEU A 150 4.09 -1.40 -12.41
C LEU A 150 3.39 -1.02 -11.09
N TYR A 151 3.05 -2.01 -10.27
CA TYR A 151 2.42 -1.83 -8.96
C TYR A 151 3.38 -1.14 -7.99
N LEU A 152 4.66 -1.49 -8.00
CA LEU A 152 5.69 -0.83 -7.20
C LEU A 152 5.75 0.66 -7.51
N VAL A 153 5.84 1.04 -8.79
CA VAL A 153 5.83 2.45 -9.21
C VAL A 153 4.55 3.15 -8.76
N GLY A 154 3.39 2.52 -9.00
CA GLY A 154 2.09 3.06 -8.59
C GLY A 154 1.97 3.25 -7.08
N MET A 155 2.48 2.29 -6.31
CA MET A 155 2.49 2.32 -4.84
C MET A 155 3.42 3.40 -4.31
N SER A 156 4.63 3.54 -4.86
CA SER A 156 5.55 4.63 -4.50
C SER A 156 4.89 5.98 -4.73
N VAL A 157 4.24 6.20 -5.89
CA VAL A 157 3.49 7.44 -6.16
C VAL A 157 2.34 7.62 -5.19
N HIS A 158 1.60 6.56 -4.84
CA HIS A 158 0.53 6.59 -3.87
C HIS A 158 1.03 7.05 -2.49
N ILE A 159 2.11 6.42 -1.99
CA ILE A 159 2.73 6.70 -0.70
C ILE A 159 3.28 8.13 -0.66
N ILE A 160 4.05 8.55 -1.66
CA ILE A 160 4.64 9.91 -1.72
C ILE A 160 3.54 10.98 -1.64
N ARG A 161 2.46 10.82 -2.41
CA ARG A 161 1.32 11.76 -2.39
C ARG A 161 0.58 11.80 -1.04
N ARG A 162 0.70 10.74 -0.23
CA ARG A 162 0.03 10.59 1.06
C ARG A 162 0.99 10.69 2.25
N TRP A 163 2.28 10.94 2.03
CA TRP A 163 3.34 10.94 3.05
C TRP A 163 2.98 11.78 4.29
N ARG A 164 2.53 13.02 4.06
CA ARG A 164 2.10 13.94 5.12
C ARG A 164 0.93 13.42 5.95
N TRP A 165 0.04 12.62 5.36
CA TRP A 165 -1.12 12.04 6.05
C TRP A 165 -0.75 10.81 6.88
N ILE A 166 0.21 10.02 6.40
CA ILE A 166 0.72 8.83 7.09
C ILE A 166 1.45 9.26 8.37
N PHE A 167 2.37 10.23 8.24
CA PHE A 167 3.27 10.62 9.31
C PHE A 167 2.89 11.90 10.03
N ARG A 168 1.73 12.51 9.74
CA ARG A 168 1.25 13.81 10.27
C ARG A 168 1.95 14.13 11.60
N PHE A 169 3.03 14.91 11.54
CA PHE A 169 3.66 15.41 12.73
C PHE A 169 2.57 16.23 13.40
N THR A 170 2.08 15.77 14.55
CA THR A 170 1.31 16.60 15.43
C THR A 170 2.22 17.78 15.76
N LYS A 171 2.12 18.87 15.00
CA LYS A 171 2.42 20.17 15.57
C LYS A 171 1.51 20.22 16.77
N GLY A 172 2.12 20.11 17.95
CA GLY A 172 1.42 20.19 19.21
C GLY A 172 0.48 21.37 19.14
N THR A 173 -0.69 21.20 19.74
CA THR A 173 -1.58 22.28 20.10
C THR A 173 -0.83 23.31 20.94
N GLN A 174 -0.09 24.21 20.29
CA GLN A 174 0.09 25.57 20.76
C GLN A 174 -0.93 26.42 20.01
N HIS A 175 -2.18 26.35 20.45
CA HIS A 175 -3.03 27.52 20.30
C HIS A 175 -2.78 28.36 21.56
N SER A 176 -2.23 29.53 21.33
CA SER A 176 -1.72 30.47 22.31
C SER A 176 -2.73 30.79 23.39
N ILE A 177 -2.33 30.67 24.66
CA ILE A 177 -2.86 31.55 25.70
C ILE A 177 -2.29 32.93 25.39
N LYS A 178 -3.03 33.72 24.61
CA LYS A 178 -2.88 35.17 24.58
C LYS A 178 -4.05 35.75 25.38
N ARG A 179 -3.96 35.61 26.71
CA ARG A 179 -4.74 36.46 27.62
C ARG A 179 -4.24 37.88 27.38
N TYR A 180 -5.02 38.70 26.69
CA TYR A 180 -4.82 40.13 26.76
C TYR A 180 -5.15 40.60 28.19
N PRO A 181 -4.35 41.49 28.79
CA PRO A 181 -4.65 42.04 30.09
C PRO A 181 -5.92 42.90 29.98
N ALA A 182 -6.93 42.58 30.79
CA ALA A 182 -8.04 43.47 31.05
C ALA A 182 -7.46 44.74 31.71
N LYS A 183 -7.27 45.81 30.92
CA LYS A 183 -7.03 47.12 31.48
C LYS A 183 -8.32 47.59 32.14
N MET A 184 -8.22 47.63 33.46
CA MET A 184 -9.00 48.36 34.44
C MET A 184 -9.51 49.74 33.99
N GLN A 185 -10.67 50.06 34.57
CA GLN A 185 -11.09 51.35 35.15
C GLN A 185 -11.79 52.40 34.28
N GLN A 186 -13.11 52.50 34.55
CA GLN A 186 -13.76 53.61 35.26
C GLN A 186 -13.39 55.05 34.83
N LYS A 187 -14.38 55.76 34.29
CA LYS A 187 -14.69 57.18 34.55
C LYS A 187 -16.12 57.44 34.05
N THR A 188 -17.06 57.52 35.00
CA THR A 188 -17.82 58.72 35.40
C THR A 188 -18.74 59.23 34.31
#